data_AF-A0A0P7IIJ6-F1
#
_entry.id   AF-A0A0P7IIJ6-F1
#
_cell.length_a   1.000
_cell.length_b   1.000
_cell.length_c   1.000
_cell.angle_alpha   90.00
_cell.angle_beta   90.00
_cell.angle_gamma   90.00
#
_symmetry.space_group_name_H-M   'P 1'
#
loop_
_entity.id
_entity.type
_entity.pdbx_description
1 polymer ?
#
loop_
_entity_poly.entity_id
_entity_poly.type
_entity_poly.pdbx_seq_one_letter_code
_entity_poly.pdbx_strand_id
1 'polypeptide(L)'
;MGVHIVRGVLARDHVHMFLSIPPKLSLSDVMQRIKGRSSRRIQMEFPELRKRYWGRRFWARGYFSTTSGNVSDDIIMQYLELHSSK
;
A
#
# COMPACT_ATOMS: atom_id res chain seq x y z
N MET A 1 -16.33 -1.35 -2.66
CA MET A 1 -15.39 -1.28 -3.78
C MET A 1 -15.10 -2.65 -4.39
N GLY A 2 -15.24 -3.76 -3.64
CA GLY A 2 -14.90 -5.09 -4.17
C GLY A 2 -13.40 -5.31 -4.34
N VAL A 3 -12.57 -4.45 -3.72
CA VAL A 3 -11.12 -4.61 -3.66
C VAL A 3 -10.81 -5.46 -2.43
N HIS A 4 -10.03 -6.52 -2.60
CA HIS A 4 -9.61 -7.42 -1.53
C HIS A 4 -8.10 -7.36 -1.35
N ILE A 5 -7.63 -7.28 -0.11
CA ILE A 5 -6.20 -7.43 0.21
C ILE A 5 -5.97 -8.93 0.35
N VAL A 6 -5.23 -9.51 -0.60
CA VAL A 6 -4.85 -10.92 -0.57
C VAL A 6 -3.70 -11.13 0.42
N ARG A 7 -2.70 -10.24 0.39
CA ARG A 7 -1.61 -10.17 1.38
C ARG A 7 -1.07 -8.76 1.51
N GLY A 8 -0.54 -8.41 2.67
CA GLY A 8 0.16 -7.15 2.91
C GLY A 8 1.38 -7.37 3.78
N VAL A 9 2.46 -6.66 3.48
CA VAL A 9 3.69 -6.64 4.28
C VAL A 9 4.10 -5.20 4.54
N LEU A 10 4.36 -4.90 5.81
CA LEU A 10 4.85 -3.60 6.27
C LEU A 10 6.36 -3.68 6.38
N ALA A 11 7.07 -2.87 5.60
CA ALA A 11 8.50 -2.63 5.78
C ALA A 11 8.70 -1.33 6.57
N ARG A 12 9.95 -1.01 6.90
CA ARG A 12 10.27 0.18 7.71
C ARG A 12 9.82 1.50 7.09
N ASP A 13 9.91 1.63 5.77
CA ASP A 13 9.67 2.87 5.03
C ASP A 13 8.71 2.73 3.83
N HIS A 14 8.20 1.52 3.58
CA HIS A 14 7.23 1.25 2.52
C HIS A 14 6.30 0.09 2.87
N VAL A 15 5.27 -0.10 2.05
CA VAL A 15 4.28 -1.18 2.22
C VAL A 15 4.10 -1.88 0.89
N HIS A 16 4.18 -3.20 0.91
CA HIS A 16 3.80 -4.04 -0.22
C HIS A 16 2.40 -4.61 0.00
N MET A 17 1.57 -4.56 -1.04
CA MET A 17 0.20 -5.08 -1.02
C MET A 17 -0.05 -5.91 -2.26
N PHE A 18 -0.54 -7.12 -2.07
CA PHE A 18 -1.12 -7.93 -3.14
C PHE A 18 -2.64 -7.78 -3.09
N LEU A 19 -3.21 -7.21 -4.16
CA LEU A 19 -4.60 -6.77 -4.21
C LEU A 19 -5.35 -7.49 -5.34
N SER A 20 -6.55 -7.97 -5.03
CA SER A 20 -7.54 -8.34 -6.05
C SER A 20 -8.46 -7.14 -6.27
N ILE A 21 -8.47 -6.62 -7.50
CA ILE A 21 -9.17 -5.37 -7.87
C ILE A 21 -10.13 -5.67 -9.02
N PRO A 22 -11.41 -5.29 -8.92
CA PRO A 22 -12.36 -5.41 -10.03
C PRO A 22 -11.87 -4.61 -11.24
N PRO A 23 -11.92 -5.17 -12.46
CA PRO A 23 -11.32 -4.56 -13.66
C PRO A 23 -11.95 -3.21 -14.04
N LYS A 24 -13.18 -2.94 -13.58
CA LYS A 24 -13.86 -1.66 -13.77
C LYS A 24 -13.32 -0.51 -12.92
N LEU A 25 -12.43 -0.78 -11.96
CA LEU A 25 -11.82 0.23 -11.11
C LEU A 25 -10.43 0.59 -11.63
N SER A 26 -10.15 1.88 -11.73
CA SER A 26 -8.78 2.33 -12.02
C SER A 26 -7.89 2.08 -10.80
N LEU A 27 -6.67 1.60 -11.06
CA LEU A 27 -5.70 1.38 -9.99
C LEU A 27 -5.32 2.69 -9.29
N SER A 28 -5.28 3.80 -10.03
CA SER A 28 -5.02 5.14 -9.47
C SER A 28 -6.08 5.56 -8.46
N ASP A 29 -7.36 5.29 -8.69
CA ASP A 29 -8.42 5.61 -7.74
C ASP A 29 -8.35 4.76 -6.48
N VAL A 30 -8.03 3.47 -6.65
CA VAL A 30 -7.79 2.55 -5.52
C VAL A 30 -6.63 3.06 -4.67
N MET A 31 -5.49 3.39 -5.30
CA MET A 31 -4.30 3.85 -4.59
C MET A 31 -4.47 5.24 -3.96
N GLN A 32 -5.22 6.15 -4.61
CA GLN A 32 -5.58 7.44 -4.02
C GLN A 32 -6.34 7.24 -2.70
N ARG A 33 -7.31 6.32 -2.67
CA ARG A 33 -8.10 6.02 -1.47
C ARG A 33 -7.27 5.32 -0.39
N ILE A 34 -6.46 4.32 -0.76
CA ILE A 34 -5.60 3.61 0.20
C ILE A 34 -4.64 4.60 0.86
N LYS A 35 -3.86 5.36 0.07
CA LYS A 35 -2.86 6.31 0.59
C LYS A 35 -3.51 7.46 1.34
N GLY A 36 -4.60 8.02 0.81
CA GLY A 36 -5.29 9.15 1.44
C GLY A 36 -5.92 8.78 2.78
N ARG A 37 -6.67 7.67 2.85
CA ARG A 37 -7.34 7.25 4.09
C ARG A 37 -6.34 6.79 5.15
N SER A 38 -5.32 6.02 4.77
CA SER A 38 -4.27 5.59 5.71
C SER A 38 -3.48 6.78 6.25
N SER A 39 -3.06 7.71 5.39
CA SER A 39 -2.37 8.94 5.82
C SER A 39 -3.22 9.73 6.82
N ARG A 40 -4.54 9.85 6.58
CA ARG A 40 -5.44 10.52 7.51
C ARG A 40 -5.52 9.79 8.86
N ARG A 41 -5.72 8.46 8.85
CA ARG A 41 -5.81 7.66 10.07
C ARG A 41 -4.53 7.73 10.90
N ILE A 42 -3.38 7.52 10.27
CA ILE A 42 -2.06 7.58 10.93
C ILE A 42 -1.82 8.96 11.56
N GLN A 43 -2.15 10.04 10.88
CA GLN A 43 -2.00 11.40 11.42
C GLN A 43 -2.97 11.72 12.57
N MET A 44 -4.12 11.03 12.66
CA MET A 44 -5.05 11.15 13.78
C MET A 44 -4.61 10.32 14.98
N GLU A 45 -4.06 9.13 14.74
CA GLU A 45 -3.63 8.18 15.76
C GLU A 45 -2.27 8.55 16.38
N PHE A 46 -1.39 9.18 15.60
CA PHE A 46 -0.04 9.59 16.01
C PHE A 46 0.17 11.10 15.79
N PRO A 47 -0.39 11.98 16.65
CA PRO A 47 -0.32 13.44 16.48
C PRO A 47 1.11 14.00 16.42
N GLU A 48 2.08 13.32 17.02
CA GLU A 48 3.49 13.67 17.01
C GLU A 48 4.09 13.65 15.60
N LEU A 49 3.53 12.85 14.69
CA LEU A 49 3.96 12.78 13.29
C LEU A 49 3.71 14.09 12.54
N ARG A 50 2.84 14.97 13.04
CA ARG A 50 2.61 16.31 12.44
C ARG A 50 3.86 17.17 12.45
N LYS A 51 4.77 16.96 13.41
CA LYS A 51 6.06 17.67 13.47
C LYS A 51 7.03 17.18 12.40
N ARG A 52 6.99 15.88 12.09
CA ARG A 52 7.86 15.24 11.09
C ARG A 52 7.35 15.43 9.66
N TYR A 53 6.04 15.32 9.43
CA TYR A 53 5.42 15.39 8.12
C TYR A 53 4.59 16.67 7.96
N TRP A 54 5.28 17.78 7.69
CA TRP A 54 4.63 19.06 7.41
C TRP A 54 3.61 18.94 6.27
N GLY A 55 2.43 19.54 6.44
CA GLY A 55 1.34 19.43 5.46
C GLY A 55 0.63 18.07 5.45
N ARG A 56 0.82 17.22 6.47
CA ARG A 56 0.14 15.93 6.67
C ARG A 56 0.36 14.91 5.54
N ARG A 57 1.50 14.99 4.84
CA ARG A 57 1.88 14.06 3.77
C ARG A 57 2.65 12.87 4.35
N PHE A 58 1.98 11.75 4.56
CA PHE A 58 2.64 10.53 5.08
C PHE A 58 3.33 9.72 3.97
N TRP A 59 2.69 9.60 2.80
CA TRP A 59 3.21 8.82 1.68
C TRP A 59 3.96 9.68 0.66
N ALA A 60 4.92 9.08 -0.03
CA ALA A 60 5.49 9.62 -1.26
C ALA A 60 4.38 9.88 -2.31
N ARG A 61 4.60 10.78 -3.28
CA ARG A 61 3.59 11.11 -4.30
C ARG A 61 3.24 9.89 -5.18
N GLY A 62 4.25 9.17 -5.63
CA GLY A 62 4.10 7.99 -6.51
C GLY A 62 3.75 6.69 -5.78
N TYR A 63 3.48 5.66 -6.56
CA TYR A 63 3.38 4.27 -6.12
C TYR A 63 3.91 3.37 -7.26
N PHE A 64 4.37 2.18 -6.92
CA PHE A 64 4.74 1.15 -7.88
C PHE A 64 3.62 0.11 -7.96
N SER A 65 3.37 -0.41 -9.16
CA SER A 65 2.42 -1.50 -9.38
C SER A 65 2.82 -2.33 -10.58
N THR A 66 2.66 -3.64 -10.44
CA THR A 66 2.76 -4.61 -11.53
C THR A 66 1.59 -5.58 -11.43
N THR A 67 1.12 -6.08 -12.57
CA THR A 67 0.17 -7.19 -12.58
C THR A 67 0.91 -8.50 -12.26
N SER A 68 0.23 -9.44 -11.61
CA SER A 68 0.80 -10.76 -11.29
C SER A 68 0.99 -11.62 -12.54
N GLY A 69 0.22 -11.43 -13.61
CA GLY A 69 0.43 -12.12 -14.88
C GLY A 69 0.65 -13.63 -14.72
N ASN A 70 1.69 -14.16 -15.38
CA ASN A 70 2.14 -15.57 -15.30
C ASN A 70 2.91 -15.94 -14.02
N VAL A 71 3.09 -14.99 -13.09
CA VAL A 71 3.78 -15.23 -11.83
C VAL A 71 2.78 -15.85 -10.87
N SER A 72 3.06 -17.06 -10.40
CA SER A 72 2.18 -17.73 -9.44
C SER A 72 2.08 -16.90 -8.16
N ASP A 73 0.92 -16.97 -7.50
CA ASP A 73 0.69 -16.32 -6.22
C ASP A 73 1.81 -16.66 -5.22
N ASP A 74 2.34 -17.89 -5.27
CA ASP A 74 3.45 -18.35 -4.43
C ASP A 74 4.73 -17.51 -4.58
N ILE A 75 5.08 -17.10 -5.79
CA ILE A 75 6.27 -16.27 -6.03
C ILE A 75 6.06 -14.86 -5.47
N ILE A 76 4.83 -14.33 -5.57
CA ILE A 76 4.48 -13.03 -4.98
C ILE A 76 4.51 -13.14 -3.46
N MET A 77 3.99 -14.23 -2.90
CA MET A 77 4.05 -14.51 -1.47
C MET A 77 5.50 -14.59 -0.97
N GLN A 78 6.37 -15.28 -1.70
CA GLN A 78 7.79 -15.40 -1.36
C GLN A 78 8.53 -14.06 -1.48
N TYR A 79 8.25 -13.27 -2.52
CA TYR A 79 8.80 -11.91 -2.66
C TYR A 79 8.43 -11.03 -1.47
N LEU A 80 7.17 -11.08 -1.05
CA LEU A 80 6.67 -10.32 0.09
C LEU A 80 7.34 -10.75 1.41
N GLU A 81 7.56 -12.05 1.62
CA GLU A 81 8.27 -12.57 2.79
C GLU A 81 9.72 -12.08 2.87
N LEU A 82 10.43 -12.08 1.74
CA LEU A 82 11.80 -11.56 1.66
C LEU A 82 11.90 -10.06 2.04
N HIS A 83 10.81 -9.30 1.82
CA HIS A 83 10.74 -7.87 2.13
C HIS A 83 10.15 -7.56 3.51
N SER A 84 9.68 -8.55 4.26
CA SER A 84 9.21 -8.38 5.64
C SER A 84 10.35 -8.15 6.64
N SER A 85 11.59 -8.41 6.24
CA SER A 85 12.75 -8.54 7.14
C SER A 85 13.81 -7.46 6.97
N LYS A 86 13.54 -6.41 6.19
CA LYS A 86 14.43 -5.24 6.01
C LYS A 86 13.77 -3.96 6.52
#